data_AF-A0A0F9B7R8-F1
#
_entry.id   AF-A0A0F9B7R8-F1
#
_cell.length_a   1.000
_cell.length_b   1.000
_cell.length_c   1.000
_cell.angle_alpha   90.00
_cell.angle_beta   90.00
_cell.angle_gamma   90.00
#
_symmetry.space_group_name_H-M   'P 1'
#
loop_
_entity.id
_entity.type
_entity.pdbx_description
1 polymer ?
#
loop_
_entity_poly.entity_id
_entity_poly.type
_entity_poly.pdbx_seq_one_letter_code
_entity_poly.pdbx_strand_id
1 'polypeptide(L)'
;MKIYVIKGGGFCKIGRAKDVRRRLRGLQTGNPFNLRIVFESEVPDEESFQVEQVAHGIMGTPTIHGGEWFKTKWELAARAVTAAAKQVGTNRGTGIDGLGFAGSQK
;
A
#
# COMPACT_ATOMS: atom_id res chain seq x y z
N MET A 1 1.91 -9.74 -5.85
CA MET A 1 0.83 -9.30 -4.93
C MET A 1 0.47 -7.85 -5.27
N LYS A 2 -0.74 -7.35 -4.97
CA LYS A 2 -1.06 -5.93 -5.17
C LYS A 2 -1.25 -5.21 -3.83
N ILE A 3 -0.65 -4.04 -3.69
CA ILE A 3 -1.02 -3.05 -2.67
C ILE A 3 -1.99 -2.08 -3.33
N TYR A 4 -3.04 -1.67 -2.62
CA TYR A 4 -4.09 -0.83 -3.15
C TYR A 4 -4.51 0.27 -2.19
N VAL A 5 -5.13 1.30 -2.76
CA VAL A 5 -5.93 2.29 -2.03
C VAL A 5 -7.37 2.22 -2.54
N ILE A 6 -8.31 2.00 -1.61
CA ILE A 6 -9.74 2.10 -1.85
C ILE A 6 -10.26 3.34 -1.15
N LYS A 7 -11.06 4.19 -1.81
CA LYS A 7 -11.72 5.34 -1.18
C LYS A 7 -13.22 5.13 -1.05
N GLY A 8 -13.82 5.76 -0.04
CA GLY A 8 -15.27 5.87 0.14
C GLY A 8 -15.62 6.67 1.40
N GLY A 9 -16.71 7.44 1.36
CA GLY A 9 -17.21 8.16 2.54
C GLY A 9 -16.25 9.18 3.17
N GLY A 10 -15.27 9.69 2.41
CA GLY A 10 -14.22 10.57 2.94
C GLY A 10 -13.04 9.86 3.60
N PHE A 11 -12.99 8.53 3.52
CA PHE A 11 -11.90 7.70 4.03
C PHE A 11 -11.18 6.96 2.91
N CYS A 12 -9.94 6.60 3.18
CA CYS A 12 -9.13 5.74 2.32
C CYS A 12 -8.67 4.51 3.11
N LYS A 13 -8.81 3.33 2.51
CA LYS A 13 -8.25 2.08 2.98
C LYS A 13 -6.97 1.76 2.23
N ILE A 14 -5.90 1.47 2.96
CA ILE A 14 -4.68 0.88 2.40
C ILE A 14 -4.71 -0.60 2.73
N GLY A 15 -4.42 -1.46 1.74
CA GLY A 15 -4.25 -2.89 2.02
C GLY A 15 -3.63 -3.66 0.86
N ARG A 16 -3.51 -4.97 1.04
CA ARG A 16 -2.97 -5.90 0.03
C ARG A 16 -3.96 -6.98 -0.39
N ALA A 17 -3.90 -7.40 -1.65
CA ALA A 17 -4.72 -8.50 -2.17
C ALA A 17 -4.12 -9.10 -3.45
N LYS A 18 -4.36 -10.39 -3.68
CA LYS A 18 -4.10 -11.04 -4.99
C LYS A 18 -5.12 -10.58 -6.05
N ASP A 19 -6.37 -10.42 -5.64
CA ASP A 19 -7.46 -9.87 -6.47
C ASP A 19 -8.12 -8.70 -5.73
N VAL A 20 -7.70 -7.49 -6.10
CA VAL A 20 -8.19 -6.23 -5.52
C VAL A 20 -9.67 -6.02 -5.83
N ARG A 21 -10.15 -6.45 -6.99
CA ARG A 21 -11.55 -6.28 -7.40
C ARG A 21 -12.47 -7.19 -6.59
N ARG A 22 -12.07 -8.44 -6.36
CA ARG A 22 -12.79 -9.35 -5.45
C ARG A 22 -12.79 -8.80 -4.03
N ARG A 23 -11.68 -8.24 -3.57
CA ARG A 23 -11.59 -7.60 -2.25
C ARG A 23 -12.53 -6.38 -2.15
N LEU A 24 -12.57 -5.52 -3.17
CA LEU A 24 -13.49 -4.39 -3.25
C LEU A 24 -14.95 -4.84 -3.14
N ARG A 25 -15.35 -5.87 -3.90
CA ARG A 25 -16.71 -6.43 -3.83
C ARG A 25 -17.05 -6.89 -2.41
N GLY A 26 -16.14 -7.61 -1.76
CA GLY A 26 -16.32 -8.06 -0.37
C GLY A 26 -16.43 -6.90 0.63
N LEU A 27 -15.63 -5.84 0.46
CA LEU A 27 -15.71 -4.64 1.30
C LEU A 27 -16.99 -3.82 1.06
N GLN A 28 -17.55 -3.88 -0.14
CA GLN A 28 -18.78 -3.17 -0.48
C GLN A 28 -20.02 -3.82 0.18
N THR A 29 -20.02 -5.14 0.36
CA THR A 29 -21.08 -5.88 1.05
C THR A 29 -21.16 -5.46 2.52
N GLY A 30 -21.99 -4.46 2.82
CA GLY A 30 -22.15 -3.87 4.16
C GLY A 30 -21.54 -2.48 4.32
N ASN A 31 -20.94 -1.90 3.28
CA ASN A 31 -20.50 -0.50 3.30
C ASN A 31 -21.55 0.39 2.63
N PRO A 32 -22.09 1.41 3.31
CA PRO A 32 -23.11 2.31 2.74
C PRO A 32 -22.52 3.28 1.70
N PHE A 33 -21.20 3.43 1.65
CA PHE A 33 -20.54 4.31 0.69
C PHE A 33 -20.13 3.54 -0.56
N ASN A 34 -20.18 4.21 -1.71
CA ASN A 34 -19.66 3.67 -2.97
C ASN A 34 -18.13 3.62 -2.92
N LEU A 35 -17.59 2.42 -2.74
CA LEU A 35 -16.15 2.18 -2.66
C LEU A 35 -15.53 2.13 -4.06
N ARG A 36 -14.36 2.74 -4.23
CA ARG A 36 -13.63 2.74 -5.50
C ARG A 36 -12.15 2.48 -5.28
N ILE A 37 -11.57 1.61 -6.10
CA ILE A 37 -10.11 1.50 -6.21
C ILE A 37 -9.63 2.77 -6.91
N VAL A 38 -8.68 3.46 -6.28
CA VAL A 38 -8.11 4.71 -6.79
C VAL A 38 -6.60 4.65 -6.98
N PHE A 39 -5.98 3.61 -6.43
CA PHE A 39 -4.58 3.27 -6.67
C PHE A 39 -4.40 1.77 -6.51
N GLU A 40 -3.56 1.18 -7.35
CA GLU A 40 -3.00 -0.14 -7.17
C GLU A 40 -1.57 -0.18 -7.71
N SER A 41 -0.72 -0.94 -7.05
CA SER A 41 0.64 -1.21 -7.51
C SER A 41 0.98 -2.67 -7.25
N GLU A 42 1.66 -3.29 -8.21
CA GLU A 42 2.25 -4.60 -8.00
C GLU A 42 3.51 -4.48 -7.16
N VAL A 43 3.67 -5.46 -6.25
CA VAL A 43 4.85 -5.64 -5.41
C VAL A 43 5.15 -7.13 -5.28
N PRO A 44 6.41 -7.51 -5.03
CA PRO A 44 6.76 -8.87 -4.62
C PRO A 44 5.91 -9.33 -3.42
N ASP A 45 5.53 -10.60 -3.40
CA ASP A 45 4.59 -11.10 -2.37
C ASP A 45 5.22 -11.03 -0.98
N GLU A 46 6.50 -11.37 -0.90
CA GLU A 46 7.36 -11.34 0.26
C GLU A 46 7.50 -9.93 0.87
N GLU A 47 7.44 -8.88 0.05
CA GLU A 47 7.54 -7.48 0.50
C GLU A 47 6.19 -6.86 0.84
N SER A 48 5.11 -7.42 0.29
CA SER A 48 3.78 -6.80 0.34
C SER A 48 3.31 -6.44 1.75
N PHE A 49 3.60 -7.30 2.72
CA PHE A 49 3.25 -7.07 4.12
C PHE A 49 4.04 -5.91 4.72
N GLN A 50 5.35 -5.86 4.47
CA GLN A 50 6.20 -4.78 4.99
C GLN A 50 5.86 -3.44 4.34
N VAL A 51 5.56 -3.42 3.03
CA VAL A 51 5.10 -2.22 2.32
C VAL A 51 3.80 -1.69 2.93
N GLU A 52 2.84 -2.56 3.23
CA GLU A 52 1.59 -2.18 3.90
C GLU A 52 1.84 -1.57 5.28
N GLN A 53 2.66 -2.21 6.11
CA GLN A 53 3.01 -1.73 7.46
C GLN A 53 3.72 -0.37 7.43
N VAL A 54 4.71 -0.21 6.54
CA VAL A 54 5.43 1.07 6.39
C VAL A 54 4.47 2.16 5.88
N ALA A 55 3.58 1.83 4.93
CA ALA A 55 2.58 2.79 4.45
C ALA A 55 1.62 3.21 5.57
N HIS A 56 1.16 2.28 6.41
CA HIS A 56 0.35 2.61 7.59
C HIS A 56 1.12 3.49 8.57
N GLY A 57 2.40 3.19 8.82
CA GLY A 57 3.28 4.01 9.65
C GLY A 57 3.46 5.44 9.14
N ILE A 58 3.63 5.62 7.82
CA ILE A 58 3.70 6.95 7.18
C ILE A 58 2.39 7.72 7.36
N MET A 59 1.24 7.02 7.30
CA MET A 59 -0.08 7.63 7.46
C MET A 59 -0.42 7.95 8.91
N GLY A 60 0.30 7.38 9.88
CA GLY A 60 0.07 7.56 11.30
C GLY A 60 -1.14 6.77 11.82
N THR A 61 -1.81 7.28 12.84
CA THR A 61 -2.89 6.55 13.53
C THR A 61 -4.14 6.42 12.65
N PRO A 62 -4.61 5.20 12.36
CA PRO A 62 -5.83 4.98 11.60
C PRO A 62 -7.07 5.45 12.37
N THR A 63 -8.11 5.82 11.63
CA THR A 63 -9.29 6.48 12.20
C THR A 63 -10.34 5.50 12.74
N ILE A 64 -10.34 4.25 12.30
CA ILE A 64 -11.37 3.24 12.64
C ILE A 64 -10.70 2.01 13.26
N HIS A 65 -11.35 1.43 14.28
CA HIS A 65 -10.97 0.14 14.87
C HIS A 65 -10.82 -0.92 13.78
N GLY A 66 -9.60 -1.46 13.64
CA GLY A 66 -9.22 -2.37 12.54
C GLY A 66 -7.97 -1.92 11.78
N GLY A 67 -7.49 -0.69 11.99
CA GLY A 67 -6.12 -0.30 11.63
C GLY A 67 -5.88 0.14 10.18
N GLU A 68 -6.88 0.06 9.31
CA GLU A 68 -6.65 0.12 7.87
C GLU A 68 -7.33 1.31 7.15
N TRP A 69 -8.20 2.06 7.83
CA TRP A 69 -8.94 3.19 7.25
C TRP A 69 -8.46 4.53 7.81
N PHE A 70 -8.16 5.46 6.90
CA PHE A 70 -7.59 6.77 7.19
C PHE A 70 -8.51 7.88 6.66
N LYS A 71 -8.81 8.87 7.49
CA LYS A 71 -9.51 10.09 7.06
C LYS A 71 -8.54 11.00 6.31
N THR A 72 -8.42 10.80 4.99
CA THR A 72 -7.41 11.48 4.16
C THR A 72 -7.82 11.55 2.69
N LYS A 73 -7.12 12.39 1.91
CA LYS A 73 -7.20 12.42 0.46
C LYS A 73 -6.48 11.19 -0.13
N TRP A 74 -7.07 10.57 -1.16
CA TRP A 74 -6.53 9.34 -1.72
C TRP A 74 -5.15 9.51 -2.34
N GLU A 75 -4.84 10.70 -2.83
CA GLU A 75 -3.52 11.07 -3.37
C GLU A 75 -2.43 10.97 -2.29
N LEU A 76 -2.74 11.31 -1.03
CA LEU A 76 -1.80 11.18 0.09
C LEU A 76 -1.58 9.71 0.46
N ALA A 77 -2.65 8.92 0.50
CA ALA A 77 -2.55 7.48 0.74
C ALA A 77 -1.74 6.77 -0.38
N ALA A 78 -1.95 7.15 -1.65
CA ALA A 78 -1.17 6.62 -2.77
C ALA A 78 0.31 7.00 -2.69
N ARG A 79 0.61 8.25 -2.29
CA ARG A 79 1.99 8.70 -2.04
C ARG A 79 2.64 7.93 -0.90
N ALA A 80 1.93 7.65 0.19
CA ALA A 80 2.44 6.85 1.30
C ALA A 80 2.77 5.42 0.86
N VAL A 81 1.89 4.77 0.08
CA VAL A 81 2.18 3.45 -0.52
C VAL A 81 3.41 3.50 -1.43
N THR A 82 3.52 4.52 -2.27
CA THR A 82 4.66 4.69 -3.19
C THR A 82 5.98 4.89 -2.41
N ALA A 83 5.96 5.70 -1.36
CA ALA A 83 7.11 5.93 -0.50
C ALA A 83 7.51 4.66 0.26
N ALA A 84 6.53 3.92 0.80
CA ALA A 84 6.76 2.65 1.47
C ALA A 84 7.38 1.59 0.55
N ALA A 85 6.86 1.45 -0.68
CA ALA A 85 7.41 0.53 -1.67
C ALA A 85 8.87 0.85 -2.00
N LYS A 86 9.20 2.14 -2.16
CA LYS A 86 10.59 2.59 -2.34
C LYS A 86 11.45 2.25 -1.13
N GLN A 87 10.98 2.56 0.08
CA GLN A 87 11.73 2.31 1.32
C GLN A 87 12.00 0.82 1.56
N VAL A 88 11.01 -0.04 1.32
CA VAL A 88 11.18 -1.49 1.44
C VAL A 88 12.12 -2.03 0.36
N GLY A 89 11.96 -1.58 -0.89
CA GLY A 89 12.89 -1.92 -1.97
C GLY A 89 14.33 -1.48 -1.71
N THR A 90 14.53 -0.33 -1.04
CA THR A 90 15.86 0.14 -0.62
C THR A 90 16.39 -0.56 0.63
N ASN A 91 15.53 -1.12 1.47
CA ASN A 91 15.91 -1.84 2.68
C ASN A 91 16.42 -3.26 2.43
N ARG A 92 16.59 -3.68 1.18
CA ARG A 92 17.30 -4.92 0.80
C ARG A 92 18.83 -4.85 1.05
N GLY A 93 19.29 -4.13 2.07
CA GLY A 93 20.72 -3.85 2.26
C GLY A 93 21.14 -3.43 3.66
N THR A 94 21.12 -4.38 4.61
CA THR A 94 22.21 -4.56 5.59
C THR A 94 22.32 -6.06 5.92
N GLY A 95 22.66 -6.83 4.89
CA GLY A 95 23.24 -8.17 5.00
C GLY A 95 24.36 -8.20 3.98
N ILE A 96 25.57 -8.45 4.44
CA ILE A 96 26.74 -8.70 3.59
C ILE A 96 26.39 -9.71 2.48
N ASP A 97 27.06 -9.54 1.34
CA ASP A 97 27.09 -10.41 0.15
C ASP A 97 26.20 -10.01 -1.04
N GLY A 98 26.80 -9.11 -1.85
CA GLY A 98 27.03 -9.38 -3.26
C GLY A 98 25.83 -9.45 -4.19
N LEU A 99 25.49 -8.33 -4.84
CA LEU A 99 25.25 -8.27 -6.29
C LEU A 99 25.54 -6.84 -6.76
N GLY A 100 26.61 -6.71 -7.54
CA GLY A 100 27.08 -5.44 -8.08
C GLY A 100 26.12 -4.87 -9.12
N PHE A 101 25.96 -3.54 -9.06
CA PHE A 101 25.59 -2.76 -10.23
C PHE A 101 26.88 -2.18 -10.83
N ALA A 102 27.45 -2.94 -11.77
CA ALA A 102 28.24 -2.34 -12.83
C ALA A 102 27.27 -1.69 -13.81
N GLY A 103 27.50 -0.41 -14.14
CA GLY A 103 26.68 0.28 -15.13
C GLY A 103 26.88 1.79 -15.12
N SER A 104 28.12 2.23 -15.35
CA SER A 104 28.44 3.62 -15.68
C SER A 104 28.02 3.95 -17.12
N GLN A 105 27.95 5.26 -17.40
CA GLN A 105 27.86 5.97 -18.69
C GLN A 105 26.43 6.24 -19.21
N LYS A 106 26.05 7.47 -19.57
CA LYS A 106 26.79 8.65 -20.05
C LYS A 106 26.10 9.94 -19.62
#